data_AF-A0A7X3MNR6-F1
#
_entry.id   AF-A0A7X3MNR6-F1
#
_cell.length_a   1.000
_cell.length_b   1.000
_cell.length_c   1.000
_cell.angle_alpha   90.00
_cell.angle_beta   90.00
_cell.angle_gamma   90.00
#
_symmetry.space_group_name_H-M   'P 1'
#
loop_
_entity.id
_entity.type
_entity.pdbx_description
1 polymer ?
#
loop_
_entity_poly.entity_id
_entity_poly.type
_entity_poly.pdbx_seq_one_letter_code
_entity_poly.pdbx_strand_id
1 'polypeptide(L)'
;MAPLGPRLHPPPLLHRHGHRVRRLQAQGELLHPGGSGLSRHRLGDRFLRGRLRPPLRLRPSLQAGRALSFGRWLALAGACLFALPCAAQPREVRGAPMGRFDFYVLALSWSPGYCEASGRKSRQCGSGSGLGFVVHGLWPQLEQGYPSFCEPSGRFVPSTAIGEASGLFPDDNLARYQWRKHGSCSGESPSAYFKAVRQARDLVRIPDSFKALHDRSQVLPSEIERAFMSVNPGLRPDMIAVSCRRRILQEVRICLDKDLRGFRRCPEVDRDGCRAGEIAVPALR
;
A
#
# COMPACT_ATOMS: atom_id res chain seq x y z
N MET A 1 42.42 -51.44 -19.52
CA MET A 1 41.20 -51.34 -20.37
C MET A 1 40.24 -50.40 -19.67
N ALA A 2 40.04 -49.20 -20.22
CA ALA A 2 39.10 -48.18 -19.73
C ALA A 2 38.12 -47.86 -20.87
N PRO A 3 36.81 -47.71 -20.63
CA PRO A 3 35.86 -47.47 -21.71
C PRO A 3 35.88 -46.00 -22.14
N LEU A 4 36.02 -45.79 -23.45
CA LEU A 4 35.95 -44.51 -24.14
C LEU A 4 34.50 -43.99 -24.14
N GLY A 5 34.28 -42.80 -23.60
CA GLY A 5 33.01 -42.08 -23.71
C GLY A 5 32.77 -41.52 -25.13
N PRO A 6 31.50 -41.29 -25.53
CA PRO A 6 31.16 -40.86 -26.88
C PRO A 6 31.51 -39.38 -27.14
N ARG A 7 32.05 -39.11 -28.34
CA ARG A 7 32.38 -37.78 -28.84
C ARG A 7 31.10 -37.02 -29.22
N LEU A 8 30.89 -35.84 -28.64
CA LEU A 8 29.83 -34.91 -29.04
C LEU A 8 30.33 -34.03 -30.20
N HIS A 9 29.62 -34.07 -31.33
CA HIS A 9 29.81 -33.13 -32.44
C HIS A 9 29.07 -31.81 -32.16
N PRO A 10 29.63 -30.64 -32.54
CA PRO A 10 28.93 -29.36 -32.44
C PRO A 10 27.88 -29.18 -33.56
N PRO A 11 26.76 -28.49 -33.31
CA PRO A 11 25.76 -28.17 -34.33
C PRO A 11 26.21 -27.03 -35.26
N PRO A 12 25.68 -26.97 -36.51
CA PRO A 12 26.05 -25.95 -37.49
C PRO A 12 25.45 -24.57 -37.19
N LEU A 13 26.23 -23.53 -37.49
CA LEU A 13 25.86 -22.12 -37.41
C LEU A 13 24.85 -21.75 -38.51
N LEU A 14 23.65 -21.32 -38.12
CA LEU A 14 22.67 -20.72 -39.01
C LEU A 14 22.90 -19.21 -39.10
N HIS A 15 23.42 -18.77 -40.25
CA HIS A 15 23.34 -17.39 -40.73
C HIS A 15 21.87 -16.95 -40.83
N ARG A 16 21.52 -15.79 -40.27
CA ARG A 16 20.27 -15.11 -40.62
C ARG A 16 20.54 -13.66 -41.03
N HIS A 17 20.03 -13.38 -42.23
CA HIS A 17 20.09 -12.14 -42.98
C HIS A 17 19.49 -10.94 -42.24
N GLY A 18 20.10 -9.79 -42.47
CA GLY A 18 19.57 -8.48 -42.12
C GLY A 18 18.35 -8.10 -42.96
N HIS A 19 17.35 -7.54 -42.30
CA HIS A 19 16.24 -6.86 -42.94
C HIS A 19 16.28 -5.37 -42.59
N ARG A 20 16.46 -4.55 -43.65
CA ARG A 20 16.19 -3.11 -43.67
C ARG A 20 14.73 -2.86 -43.32
N VAL A 21 14.46 -2.02 -42.32
CA VAL A 21 13.15 -1.42 -42.10
C VAL A 21 13.10 -0.09 -42.86
N ARG A 22 12.22 -0.03 -43.88
CA ARG A 22 11.90 1.21 -44.61
C ARG A 22 10.98 2.09 -43.76
N ARG A 23 11.30 3.39 -43.72
CA ARG A 23 10.41 4.49 -43.31
C ARG A 23 9.11 4.45 -44.14
N LEU A 24 7.98 4.62 -43.47
CA LEU A 24 6.75 5.12 -44.08
C LEU A 24 6.44 6.48 -43.45
N GLN A 25 6.43 7.50 -44.31
CA GLN A 25 5.88 8.82 -44.03
C GLN A 25 4.35 8.74 -44.20
N ALA A 26 3.60 9.35 -43.30
CA ALA A 26 2.19 9.67 -43.51
C ALA A 26 2.04 11.20 -43.47
N GLN A 27 1.69 11.75 -44.62
CA GLN A 27 1.17 13.10 -44.83
C GLN A 27 -0.32 12.96 -45.21
N GLY A 28 -1.12 13.97 -44.85
CA GLY A 28 -2.52 14.13 -45.31
C GLY A 28 -3.39 14.67 -44.18
N GLU A 29 -3.47 15.98 -43.97
CA GLU A 29 -4.36 16.98 -44.61
C GLU A 29 -5.71 17.18 -43.90
N LEU A 30 -5.82 18.41 -43.36
CA LEU A 30 -6.97 19.31 -43.19
C LEU A 30 -8.33 18.90 -43.77
N LEU A 31 -9.41 19.19 -43.02
CA LEU A 31 -10.53 20.04 -43.47
C LEU A 31 -11.57 20.27 -42.34
N HIS A 32 -11.77 21.54 -41.98
CA HIS A 32 -12.97 22.12 -41.36
C HIS A 32 -14.03 22.38 -42.45
N PRO A 33 -15.35 22.41 -42.15
CA PRO A 33 -16.09 23.62 -41.72
C PRO A 33 -17.13 23.28 -40.61
N GLY A 34 -17.85 24.15 -39.90
CA GLY A 34 -18.32 25.53 -40.10
C GLY A 34 -19.86 25.57 -39.96
N GLY A 35 -20.40 26.43 -39.08
CA GLY A 35 -21.82 26.87 -39.03
C GLY A 35 -22.53 26.58 -37.68
N SER A 36 -22.79 27.56 -36.79
CA SER A 36 -23.74 28.70 -36.80
C SER A 36 -25.22 28.31 -36.53
N GLY A 37 -25.82 28.90 -35.48
CA GLY A 37 -27.24 28.75 -35.16
C GLY A 37 -27.64 29.43 -33.84
N LEU A 38 -28.09 30.68 -33.94
CA LEU A 38 -28.75 31.49 -32.91
C LEU A 38 -30.17 30.95 -32.59
N SER A 39 -30.67 31.12 -31.36
CA SER A 39 -31.73 32.12 -31.05
C SER A 39 -32.34 31.97 -29.65
N ARG A 40 -32.79 33.11 -29.12
CA ARG A 40 -33.43 33.36 -27.83
C ARG A 40 -34.91 32.95 -27.84
N HIS A 41 -35.46 32.63 -26.66
CA HIS A 41 -36.81 33.10 -26.29
C HIS A 41 -36.92 33.40 -24.80
N ARG A 42 -37.32 34.64 -24.50
CA ARG A 42 -37.91 35.09 -23.23
C ARG A 42 -39.37 34.64 -23.18
N LEU A 43 -39.88 34.40 -21.97
CA LEU A 43 -41.19 34.89 -21.53
C LEU A 43 -41.25 34.80 -19.99
N GLY A 44 -41.70 35.89 -19.37
CA GLY A 44 -42.01 35.95 -17.94
C GLY A 44 -43.49 36.29 -17.75
N ASP A 45 -43.98 36.07 -16.53
CA ASP A 45 -45.11 36.76 -15.87
C ASP A 45 -45.11 36.24 -14.42
N ARG A 46 -44.82 37.04 -13.38
CA ARG A 46 -45.59 38.08 -12.68
C ARG A 46 -46.95 37.66 -12.10
N PHE A 47 -46.93 37.63 -10.76
CA PHE A 47 -47.93 38.13 -9.80
C PHE A 47 -49.30 37.42 -9.72
N LEU A 48 -49.70 37.07 -8.48
CA LEU A 48 -50.72 37.82 -7.74
C LEU A 48 -50.71 37.48 -6.23
N ARG A 49 -50.97 38.53 -5.45
CA ARG A 49 -51.07 38.59 -3.98
C ARG A 49 -52.53 38.34 -3.55
N GLY A 50 -52.74 37.78 -2.36
CA GLY A 50 -54.01 37.85 -1.62
C GLY A 50 -53.82 37.41 -0.16
N ARG A 51 -53.51 38.34 0.75
CA ARG A 51 -54.40 39.03 1.72
C ARG A 51 -54.80 38.18 2.95
N LEU A 52 -54.19 38.57 4.08
CA LEU A 52 -54.62 38.36 5.47
C LEU A 52 -55.98 39.02 5.77
N ARG A 53 -56.75 38.47 6.74
CA ARG A 53 -57.51 39.20 7.78
C ARG A 53 -57.83 38.32 9.01
N PRO A 54 -58.08 38.93 10.20
CA PRO A 54 -57.83 38.36 11.54
C PRO A 54 -59.15 38.28 12.38
N PRO A 55 -59.17 38.56 13.70
CA PRO A 55 -59.17 37.58 14.79
C PRO A 55 -60.48 37.58 15.59
N LEU A 56 -60.69 36.58 16.45
CA LEU A 56 -61.67 36.66 17.54
C LEU A 56 -61.00 36.36 18.88
N ARG A 57 -60.97 37.40 19.71
CA ARG A 57 -60.64 37.36 21.14
C ARG A 57 -61.91 37.00 21.91
N LEU A 58 -61.79 36.14 22.91
CA LEU A 58 -62.61 36.17 24.13
C LEU A 58 -61.71 35.76 25.31
N ARG A 59 -61.68 36.61 26.33
CA ARG A 59 -61.10 36.42 27.67
C ARG A 59 -62.24 35.98 28.64
N PRO A 60 -62.03 35.88 29.96
CA PRO A 60 -61.21 34.92 30.70
C PRO A 60 -62.07 34.23 31.81
N SER A 61 -61.55 33.19 32.46
CA SER A 61 -62.04 32.81 33.80
C SER A 61 -60.87 32.40 34.67
N LEU A 62 -60.56 33.27 35.62
CA LEU A 62 -59.66 33.03 36.74
C LEU A 62 -60.26 31.98 37.66
N GLN A 63 -59.52 30.90 37.92
CA GLN A 63 -59.60 30.21 39.21
C GLN A 63 -58.20 29.96 39.73
N ALA A 64 -57.92 30.57 40.87
CA ALA A 64 -56.70 30.45 41.63
C ALA A 64 -56.62 29.03 42.24
N GLY A 65 -55.57 28.30 41.87
CA GLY A 65 -55.25 26.98 42.42
C GLY A 65 -53.76 26.91 42.74
N ARG A 66 -53.45 27.24 44.00
CA ARG A 66 -52.32 26.80 44.83
C ARG A 66 -51.02 26.38 44.13
N ALA A 67 -49.99 27.18 44.41
CA ALA A 67 -48.58 26.86 44.19
C ALA A 67 -48.20 25.47 44.74
N LEU A 68 -47.69 24.61 43.87
CA LEU A 68 -46.81 23.51 44.23
C LEU A 68 -45.48 23.74 43.52
N SER A 69 -44.48 24.06 44.33
CA SER A 69 -43.09 24.23 43.96
C SER A 69 -42.53 22.88 43.47
N PHE A 70 -42.73 22.55 42.20
CA PHE A 70 -42.02 21.43 41.58
C PHE A 70 -40.60 21.88 41.27
N GLY A 71 -39.69 21.37 42.08
CA GLY A 71 -38.27 21.63 42.04
C GLY A 71 -37.65 21.43 40.65
N ARG A 72 -36.57 22.18 40.46
CA ARG A 72 -35.57 22.10 39.41
C ARG A 72 -35.27 20.64 39.03
N TRP A 73 -35.91 20.14 37.98
CA TRP A 73 -35.32 19.08 37.16
C TRP A 73 -34.46 19.76 36.11
N LEU A 74 -33.20 20.01 36.48
CA LEU A 74 -32.15 20.38 35.54
C LEU A 74 -32.14 19.34 34.42
N ALA A 75 -32.46 19.80 33.21
CA ALA A 75 -32.27 19.05 31.99
C ALA A 75 -30.78 18.72 31.82
N LEU A 76 -30.35 17.55 32.32
CA LEU A 76 -29.10 16.91 31.92
C LEU A 76 -29.33 16.20 30.59
N ALA A 77 -29.53 16.98 29.53
CA ALA A 77 -29.63 16.48 28.17
C ALA A 77 -28.48 17.07 27.35
N GLY A 78 -27.60 16.20 26.86
CA GLY A 78 -26.78 16.49 25.68
C GLY A 78 -25.33 16.90 25.92
N ALA A 79 -24.55 16.05 26.58
CA ALA A 79 -23.10 16.03 26.39
C ALA A 79 -22.64 14.58 26.10
N CYS A 80 -23.25 13.93 25.11
CA CYS A 80 -22.56 12.85 24.40
C CYS A 80 -21.48 13.50 23.54
N LEU A 81 -20.34 13.78 24.17
CA LEU A 81 -19.08 14.05 23.49
C LEU A 81 -18.87 12.92 22.49
N PHE A 82 -18.91 13.28 21.21
CA PHE A 82 -18.44 12.43 20.12
C PHE A 82 -16.99 12.05 20.42
N ALA A 83 -16.80 10.91 21.08
CA ALA A 83 -15.51 10.24 21.15
C ALA A 83 -15.21 9.75 19.72
N LEU A 84 -14.63 10.65 18.92
CA LEU A 84 -14.01 10.29 17.65
C LEU A 84 -13.04 9.15 17.96
N PRO A 85 -13.19 7.98 17.32
CA PRO A 85 -12.20 6.92 17.45
C PRO A 85 -10.90 7.47 16.88
N CYS A 86 -9.97 7.84 17.78
CA CYS A 86 -8.59 8.07 17.41
C CYS A 86 -8.11 6.76 16.80
N ALA A 87 -7.79 6.76 15.51
CA ALA A 87 -7.17 5.62 14.87
C ALA A 87 -5.87 5.34 15.63
N ALA A 88 -5.90 4.32 16.49
CA ALA A 88 -4.74 3.91 17.27
C ALA A 88 -3.68 3.48 16.25
N GLN A 89 -2.63 4.29 16.09
CA GLN A 89 -1.50 3.89 15.27
C GLN A 89 -0.85 2.66 15.91
N PRO A 90 -0.27 1.75 15.11
CA PRO A 90 0.47 0.60 15.62
C PRO A 90 1.48 1.05 16.66
N ARG A 91 1.41 0.46 17.85
CA ARG A 91 2.24 0.86 18.98
C ARG A 91 3.67 0.41 18.72
N GLU A 92 4.53 1.35 18.29
CA GLU A 92 5.97 1.11 18.20
C GLU A 92 6.57 1.00 19.60
N VAL A 93 7.22 -0.12 19.89
CA VAL A 93 7.96 -0.37 21.14
C VAL A 93 9.45 -0.22 20.85
N ARG A 94 9.92 1.03 20.89
CA ARG A 94 11.32 1.37 20.65
C ARG A 94 12.22 0.90 21.80
N GLY A 95 13.37 0.32 21.48
CA GLY A 95 14.34 -0.14 22.48
C GLY A 95 13.91 -1.41 23.23
N ALA A 96 13.01 -2.20 22.64
CA ALA A 96 12.58 -3.47 23.23
C ALA A 96 13.75 -4.48 23.31
N PRO A 97 13.67 -5.51 24.18
CA PRO A 97 14.65 -6.60 24.16
C PRO A 97 14.61 -7.36 22.82
N MET A 98 15.77 -7.74 22.30
CA MET A 98 15.85 -8.58 21.10
C MET A 98 15.15 -9.95 21.27
N GLY A 99 14.66 -10.53 20.17
CA GLY A 99 14.07 -11.87 20.13
C GLY A 99 12.61 -11.96 20.61
N ARG A 100 12.05 -10.88 21.16
CA ARG A 100 10.67 -10.80 21.64
C ARG A 100 9.73 -10.27 20.57
N PHE A 101 9.13 -11.20 19.84
CA PHE A 101 8.13 -10.92 18.79
C PHE A 101 7.33 -12.19 18.47
N ASP A 102 6.17 -12.02 17.84
CA ASP A 102 5.17 -13.06 17.61
C ASP A 102 5.17 -13.57 16.16
N PHE A 103 5.46 -12.70 15.19
CA PHE A 103 5.49 -13.06 13.77
C PHE A 103 6.34 -12.09 12.92
N TYR A 104 6.52 -12.43 11.65
CA TYR A 104 7.18 -11.56 10.69
C TYR A 104 6.20 -10.94 9.70
N VAL A 105 6.48 -9.70 9.29
CA VAL A 105 5.90 -9.10 8.09
C VAL A 105 7.02 -8.94 7.06
N LEU A 106 6.87 -9.58 5.90
CA LEU A 106 7.65 -9.23 4.72
C LEU A 106 6.99 -8.02 4.04
N ALA A 107 7.69 -6.90 4.02
CA ALA A 107 7.26 -5.70 3.31
C ALA A 107 7.94 -5.63 1.94
N LEU A 108 7.13 -5.70 0.88
CA LEU A 108 7.56 -5.57 -0.51
C LEU A 108 7.14 -4.21 -1.03
N SER A 109 8.11 -3.33 -1.30
CA SER A 109 7.86 -2.00 -1.86
C SER A 109 7.69 -2.05 -3.37
N TRP A 110 6.65 -1.42 -3.89
CA TRP A 110 6.50 -1.15 -5.32
C TRP A 110 7.39 0.03 -5.70
N SER A 111 8.56 -0.25 -6.29
CA SER A 111 9.59 0.77 -6.54
C SER A 111 9.09 1.97 -7.35
N PRO A 112 8.30 1.83 -8.43
CA PRO A 112 7.76 2.97 -9.16
C PRO A 112 6.89 3.88 -8.30
N GLY A 113 6.01 3.29 -7.49
CA GLY A 113 5.16 4.02 -6.56
C GLY A 113 5.95 4.73 -5.46
N TYR A 114 6.99 4.09 -4.91
CA TYR A 114 7.92 4.73 -3.98
C TYR A 114 8.64 5.93 -4.62
N CYS A 115 9.08 5.80 -5.87
CA CYS A 115 9.79 6.84 -6.58
C CYS A 115 8.92 8.06 -6.89
N GLU A 116 7.66 7.85 -7.28
CA GLU A 116 6.68 8.94 -7.42
C GLU A 116 6.42 9.65 -6.08
N ALA A 117 6.28 8.88 -4.99
CA ALA A 117 5.89 9.44 -3.69
C ALA A 117 7.04 10.09 -2.92
N SER A 118 8.27 9.58 -3.06
CA SER A 118 9.42 10.05 -2.29
C SER A 118 10.01 11.35 -2.83
N GLY A 119 9.97 11.55 -4.16
CA GLY A 119 10.70 12.65 -4.81
C GLY A 119 12.22 12.58 -4.62
N ARG A 120 12.74 11.46 -4.09
CA ARG A 120 14.15 11.30 -3.72
C ARG A 120 14.95 10.76 -4.89
N LYS A 121 16.16 11.29 -5.07
CA LYS A 121 17.17 10.70 -5.95
C LYS A 121 17.76 9.47 -5.25
N SER A 122 17.33 8.29 -5.68
CA SER A 122 17.93 7.00 -5.30
C SER A 122 18.18 6.18 -6.57
N ARG A 123 19.12 5.21 -6.52
CA ARG A 123 19.47 4.40 -7.70
C ARG A 123 18.25 3.68 -8.29
N GLN A 124 17.33 3.21 -7.45
CA GLN A 124 16.10 2.56 -7.89
C GLN A 124 15.11 3.48 -8.62
N CYS A 125 15.26 4.81 -8.51
CA CYS A 125 14.39 5.77 -9.19
C CYS A 125 14.95 6.27 -10.52
N GLY A 126 16.15 5.84 -10.91
CA GLY A 126 16.72 6.11 -12.22
C GLY A 126 15.87 5.50 -13.35
N SER A 127 15.85 6.17 -14.50
CA SER A 127 15.24 5.62 -15.72
C SER A 127 15.99 4.37 -16.16
N GLY A 128 15.25 3.35 -16.61
CA GLY A 128 15.79 2.05 -17.00
C GLY A 128 16.19 1.15 -15.83
N SER A 129 15.81 1.48 -14.60
CA SER A 129 16.05 0.62 -13.44
C SER A 129 15.24 -0.68 -13.53
N GLY A 130 14.06 -0.65 -14.16
CA GLY A 130 13.20 -1.81 -14.37
C GLY A 130 12.71 -2.47 -13.07
N LEU A 131 12.86 -1.80 -11.92
CA LEU A 131 12.54 -2.40 -10.62
C LEU A 131 11.03 -2.34 -10.37
N GLY A 132 10.45 -3.52 -10.10
CA GLY A 132 9.08 -3.67 -9.62
C GLY A 132 9.03 -3.77 -8.09
N PHE A 133 8.58 -4.92 -7.58
CA PHE A 133 8.62 -5.21 -6.14
C PHE A 133 10.04 -5.51 -5.65
N VAL A 134 10.51 -4.73 -4.68
CA VAL A 134 11.80 -4.93 -3.98
C VAL A 134 11.55 -5.15 -2.49
N VAL A 135 12.49 -5.80 -1.79
CA VAL A 135 12.35 -5.93 -0.33
C VAL A 135 12.53 -4.56 0.31
N HIS A 136 11.50 -4.12 1.03
CA HIS A 136 11.63 -3.01 1.96
C HIS A 136 12.20 -3.52 3.29
N GLY A 137 11.71 -4.63 3.82
CA GLY A 137 12.29 -5.28 5.00
C GLY A 137 11.51 -6.50 5.47
N LEU A 138 12.09 -7.21 6.44
CA LEU A 138 11.44 -8.29 7.18
C LEU A 138 11.29 -7.82 8.63
N TRP A 139 10.05 -7.63 9.08
CA TRP A 139 9.77 -6.92 10.33
C TRP A 139 9.22 -7.87 11.37
N PRO A 140 9.96 -8.12 12.48
CA PRO A 140 9.36 -8.65 13.70
C PRO A 140 8.14 -7.81 14.09
N GLN A 141 7.03 -8.46 14.43
CA GLN A 141 5.77 -7.85 14.89
C GLN A 141 5.32 -8.49 16.19
N LEU A 142 4.55 -7.75 16.97
CA LEU A 142 3.75 -8.29 18.07
C LEU A 142 2.32 -8.51 17.57
N GLU A 143 1.50 -9.26 18.31
CA GLU A 143 0.06 -9.33 18.04
C GLU A 143 -0.62 -7.95 18.10
N GLN A 144 -0.04 -7.02 18.88
CA GLN A 144 -0.38 -5.61 18.87
C GLN A 144 0.88 -4.72 18.75
N GLY A 145 1.01 -3.99 17.65
CA GLY A 145 2.16 -3.13 17.36
C GLY A 145 3.43 -3.89 16.99
N TYR A 146 4.59 -3.27 17.21
CA TYR A 146 5.87 -3.87 16.80
C TYR A 146 7.06 -3.37 17.61
N PRO A 147 8.08 -4.23 17.85
CA PRO A 147 9.31 -3.79 18.47
C PRO A 147 10.21 -3.10 17.43
N SER A 148 10.98 -2.11 17.86
CA SER A 148 11.94 -1.44 16.98
C SER A 148 13.21 -1.03 17.70
N PHE A 149 14.32 -0.94 16.95
CA PHE A 149 15.62 -0.53 17.49
C PHE A 149 15.99 -1.30 18.78
N CYS A 150 15.81 -2.62 18.76
CA CYS A 150 15.92 -3.45 19.95
C CYS A 150 17.33 -3.50 20.51
N GLU A 151 17.47 -3.69 21.83
CA GLU A 151 18.76 -3.68 22.52
C GLU A 151 19.06 -5.04 23.20
N PRO A 152 20.36 -5.41 23.38
CA PRO A 152 21.53 -4.71 22.84
C PRO A 152 21.64 -4.91 21.33
N SER A 153 21.65 -3.83 20.54
CA SER A 153 21.84 -3.91 19.10
C SER A 153 23.30 -3.74 18.72
N GLY A 154 23.79 -4.65 17.88
CA GLY A 154 24.96 -4.38 17.05
C GLY A 154 24.61 -3.28 16.04
N ARG A 155 24.85 -2.00 16.40
CA ARG A 155 24.73 -0.86 15.46
C ARG A 155 25.57 -1.09 14.20
N PHE A 156 26.69 -1.79 14.36
CA PHE A 156 27.58 -2.18 13.28
C PHE A 156 27.03 -3.37 12.50
N VAL A 157 26.96 -3.22 11.19
CA VAL A 157 26.66 -4.31 10.25
C VAL A 157 27.94 -4.64 9.48
N PRO A 158 28.56 -5.80 9.72
CA PRO A 158 29.75 -6.22 8.99
C PRO A 158 29.51 -6.23 7.47
N SER A 159 30.55 -5.94 6.68
CA SER A 159 30.48 -6.02 5.23
C SER A 159 30.06 -7.40 4.73
N THR A 160 30.48 -8.46 5.42
CA THR A 160 30.07 -9.84 5.14
C THR A 160 28.55 -10.03 5.24
N ALA A 161 27.92 -9.46 6.27
CA ALA A 161 26.47 -9.49 6.43
C ALA A 161 25.75 -8.69 5.33
N ILE A 162 26.32 -7.57 4.88
CA ILE A 162 25.76 -6.81 3.75
C ILE A 162 25.85 -7.59 2.44
N GLY A 163 26.89 -8.41 2.25
CA GLY A 163 26.97 -9.33 1.12
C GLY A 163 25.75 -10.25 1.01
N GLU A 164 25.23 -10.74 2.14
CA GLU A 164 24.01 -11.58 2.19
C GLU A 164 22.75 -10.82 1.76
N ALA A 165 22.75 -9.48 1.88
CA ALA A 165 21.64 -8.61 1.49
C ALA A 165 21.60 -8.30 -0.03
N SER A 166 22.64 -8.72 -0.78
CA SER A 166 22.77 -8.45 -2.21
C SER A 166 21.57 -8.96 -3.00
N GLY A 167 21.03 -8.10 -3.87
CA GLY A 167 19.86 -8.38 -4.71
C GLY A 167 18.50 -8.41 -3.99
N LEU A 168 18.46 -8.22 -2.66
CA LEU A 168 17.20 -8.16 -1.91
C LEU A 168 16.68 -6.72 -1.80
N PHE A 169 17.58 -5.81 -1.44
CA PHE A 169 17.27 -4.39 -1.22
C PHE A 169 17.76 -3.53 -2.39
N PRO A 170 17.11 -2.38 -2.66
CA PRO A 170 17.56 -1.42 -3.67
C PRO A 170 18.93 -0.78 -3.36
N ASP A 171 19.32 -0.69 -2.08
CA ASP A 171 20.65 -0.22 -1.68
C ASP A 171 21.04 -0.67 -0.26
N ASP A 172 22.36 -0.67 0.00
CA ASP A 172 22.95 -1.08 1.27
C ASP A 172 22.56 -0.19 2.45
N ASN A 173 22.27 1.09 2.22
CA ASN A 173 21.86 1.99 3.31
C ASN A 173 20.49 1.61 3.82
N LEU A 174 19.58 1.21 2.92
CA LEU A 174 18.31 0.63 3.30
C LEU A 174 18.51 -0.68 4.07
N ALA A 175 19.34 -1.59 3.58
CA ALA A 175 19.62 -2.86 4.28
C ALA A 175 20.13 -2.62 5.71
N ARG A 176 21.10 -1.70 5.89
CA ARG A 176 21.64 -1.31 7.20
C ARG A 176 20.59 -0.67 8.11
N TYR A 177 19.71 0.17 7.56
CA TYR A 177 18.62 0.78 8.30
C TYR A 177 17.61 -0.28 8.77
N GLN A 178 17.23 -1.20 7.89
CA GLN A 178 16.26 -2.26 8.16
C GLN A 178 16.79 -3.24 9.21
N TRP A 179 18.07 -3.58 9.16
CA TRP A 179 18.73 -4.28 10.26
C TRP A 179 18.56 -3.50 11.58
N ARG A 180 19.01 -2.24 11.63
CA ARG A 180 19.03 -1.49 12.88
C ARG A 180 17.64 -1.31 13.48
N LYS A 181 16.63 -1.01 12.65
CA LYS A 181 15.26 -0.76 13.10
C LYS A 181 14.50 -2.05 13.40
N HIS A 182 14.59 -3.06 12.54
CA HIS A 182 13.74 -4.24 12.59
C HIS A 182 14.52 -5.53 12.83
N GLY A 183 15.63 -5.73 12.11
CA GLY A 183 16.45 -6.94 12.23
C GLY A 183 17.03 -7.16 13.64
N SER A 184 17.42 -6.10 14.34
CA SER A 184 17.88 -6.16 15.74
C SER A 184 16.85 -6.78 16.69
N CYS A 185 15.56 -6.73 16.35
CA CYS A 185 14.47 -7.29 17.15
C CYS A 185 14.26 -8.79 16.93
N SER A 186 14.87 -9.38 15.90
CA SER A 186 14.73 -10.81 15.61
C SER A 186 15.44 -11.73 16.62
N GLY A 187 16.42 -11.21 17.35
CA GLY A 187 17.30 -12.06 18.17
C GLY A 187 18.46 -12.69 17.39
N GLU A 188 18.51 -12.48 16.07
CA GLU A 188 19.53 -13.06 15.18
C GLU A 188 20.80 -12.21 15.10
N SER A 189 21.86 -12.78 14.51
CA SER A 189 22.98 -11.99 13.99
C SER A 189 22.60 -11.25 12.70
N PRO A 190 23.32 -10.18 12.29
CA PRO A 190 23.05 -9.50 11.03
C PRO A 190 23.03 -10.43 9.80
N SER A 191 23.99 -11.35 9.70
CA SER A 191 24.05 -12.30 8.57
C SER A 191 22.88 -13.28 8.59
N ALA A 192 22.51 -13.80 9.76
CA ALA A 192 21.36 -14.70 9.89
C ALA A 192 20.05 -13.99 9.57
N TYR A 193 19.88 -12.73 10.00
CA TYR A 193 18.74 -11.92 9.62
C TYR A 193 18.63 -11.71 8.10
N PHE A 194 19.71 -11.37 7.39
CA PHE A 194 19.63 -11.20 5.94
C PHE A 194 19.37 -12.52 5.19
N LYS A 195 19.83 -13.65 5.72
CA LYS A 195 19.41 -14.98 5.23
C LYS A 195 17.92 -15.23 5.44
N ALA A 196 17.39 -14.86 6.60
CA ALA A 196 15.96 -14.92 6.88
C ALA A 196 15.14 -14.01 5.95
N VAL A 197 15.64 -12.81 5.63
CA VAL A 197 15.03 -11.93 4.62
C VAL A 197 14.96 -12.62 3.25
N ARG A 198 16.03 -13.28 2.83
CA ARG A 198 16.06 -14.05 1.57
C ARG A 198 15.04 -15.19 1.59
N GLN A 199 15.04 -16.00 2.64
CA GLN A 199 14.07 -17.08 2.82
C GLN A 199 12.63 -16.55 2.74
N ALA A 200 12.31 -15.48 3.48
CA ALA A 200 11.00 -14.84 3.42
C ALA A 200 10.63 -14.35 2.02
N ARG A 201 11.59 -13.72 1.30
CA ARG A 201 11.39 -13.27 -0.07
C ARG A 201 11.12 -14.43 -1.03
N ASP A 202 11.81 -15.55 -0.87
CA ASP A 202 11.71 -16.72 -1.74
C ASP A 202 10.41 -17.52 -1.51
N LEU A 203 9.82 -17.44 -0.32
CA LEU A 203 8.49 -17.99 -0.04
C LEU A 203 7.37 -17.31 -0.82
N VAL A 204 7.56 -16.05 -1.21
CA VAL A 204 6.53 -15.23 -1.88
C VAL A 204 6.79 -15.11 -3.37
N ARG A 205 5.86 -15.62 -4.18
CA ARG A 205 5.80 -15.41 -5.62
C ARG A 205 5.13 -14.07 -5.94
N ILE A 206 5.76 -13.29 -6.81
CA ILE A 206 5.18 -12.05 -7.36
C ILE A 206 4.32 -12.43 -8.58
N PRO A 207 3.06 -11.94 -8.69
CA PRO A 207 2.23 -12.19 -9.86
C PRO A 207 2.86 -11.65 -11.15
N ASP A 208 2.74 -12.37 -12.26
CA ASP A 208 3.38 -12.02 -13.52
C ASP A 208 2.92 -10.66 -14.08
N SER A 209 1.69 -10.26 -13.77
CA SER A 209 1.13 -8.94 -14.12
C SER A 209 1.95 -7.76 -13.57
N PHE A 210 2.78 -7.97 -12.54
CA PHE A 210 3.66 -6.94 -11.97
C PHE A 210 5.12 -7.04 -12.46
N LYS A 211 5.50 -8.11 -13.17
CA LYS A 211 6.89 -8.29 -13.65
C LYS A 211 7.18 -7.53 -14.94
N ALA A 212 6.15 -7.28 -15.75
CA ALA A 212 6.25 -6.61 -17.04
C ALA A 212 5.15 -5.53 -17.19
N LEU A 213 4.93 -4.75 -16.13
CA LEU A 213 3.92 -3.69 -16.17
C LEU A 213 4.48 -2.47 -16.92
N HIS A 214 4.12 -2.37 -18.20
CA HIS A 214 4.57 -1.29 -19.10
C HIS A 214 3.67 -0.05 -19.08
N ASP A 215 2.40 -0.22 -18.68
CA ASP A 215 1.42 0.85 -18.61
C ASP A 215 0.95 1.08 -17.18
N ARG A 216 0.68 2.34 -16.85
CA ARG A 216 0.03 2.69 -15.59
C ARG A 216 -1.38 2.12 -15.58
N SER A 217 -1.75 1.47 -14.49
CA SER A 217 -3.11 0.96 -14.30
C SER A 217 -3.80 1.58 -13.08
N GLN A 218 -5.12 1.46 -13.03
CA GLN A 218 -5.97 1.80 -11.90
C GLN A 218 -6.61 0.50 -11.43
N VAL A 219 -6.39 0.13 -10.16
CA VAL A 219 -6.74 -1.19 -9.64
C VAL A 219 -7.23 -1.03 -8.20
N LEU A 220 -8.21 -1.85 -7.78
CA LEU A 220 -8.61 -1.89 -6.37
C LEU A 220 -7.51 -2.57 -5.52
N PRO A 221 -7.21 -2.10 -4.30
CA PRO A 221 -6.26 -2.78 -3.41
C PRO A 221 -6.56 -4.29 -3.25
N SER A 222 -7.84 -4.65 -3.14
CA SER A 222 -8.27 -6.06 -3.02
C SER A 222 -8.02 -6.90 -4.28
N GLU A 223 -7.91 -6.29 -5.46
CA GLU A 223 -7.52 -6.99 -6.70
C GLU A 223 -6.03 -7.32 -6.70
N ILE A 224 -5.20 -6.43 -6.15
CA ILE A 224 -3.76 -6.67 -5.97
C ILE A 224 -3.56 -7.83 -4.98
N GLU A 225 -4.27 -7.81 -3.85
CA GLU A 225 -4.24 -8.90 -2.85
C GLU A 225 -4.69 -10.22 -3.47
N ARG A 226 -5.79 -10.22 -4.25
CA ARG A 226 -6.26 -11.41 -4.99
C ARG A 226 -5.23 -11.93 -5.98
N ALA A 227 -4.54 -11.04 -6.70
CA ALA A 227 -3.48 -11.44 -7.62
C ALA A 227 -2.35 -12.18 -6.86
N PHE A 228 -1.91 -11.65 -5.72
CA PHE A 228 -0.92 -12.32 -4.87
C PHE A 228 -1.41 -13.67 -4.35
N MET A 229 -2.64 -13.75 -3.84
CA MET A 229 -3.20 -15.01 -3.33
C MET A 229 -3.27 -16.09 -4.42
N SER A 230 -3.58 -15.72 -5.66
CA SER A 230 -3.72 -16.69 -6.76
C SER A 230 -2.42 -17.43 -7.12
N VAL A 231 -1.26 -16.85 -6.82
CA VAL A 231 0.07 -17.44 -7.13
C VAL A 231 0.83 -17.90 -5.88
N ASN A 232 0.25 -17.72 -4.69
CA ASN A 232 0.83 -18.11 -3.39
C ASN A 232 -0.14 -19.03 -2.62
N PRO A 233 -0.11 -20.35 -2.86
CA PRO A 233 -0.96 -21.30 -2.14
C PRO A 233 -0.80 -21.17 -0.62
N GLY A 234 -1.92 -21.12 0.10
CA GLY A 234 -1.95 -20.95 1.56
C GLY A 234 -2.03 -19.50 2.03
N LEU A 235 -1.73 -18.51 1.17
CA LEU A 235 -1.93 -17.09 1.49
C LEU A 235 -3.43 -16.75 1.42
N ARG A 236 -3.95 -16.16 2.50
CA ARG A 236 -5.37 -15.81 2.65
C ARG A 236 -5.57 -14.29 2.82
N PRO A 237 -6.80 -13.78 2.68
CA PRO A 237 -7.05 -12.33 2.74
C PRO A 237 -6.61 -11.68 4.06
N ASP A 238 -6.68 -12.42 5.17
CA ASP A 238 -6.31 -11.95 6.51
C ASP A 238 -4.81 -12.07 6.85
N MET A 239 -3.97 -12.29 5.82
CA MET A 239 -2.52 -12.51 5.91
C MET A 239 -1.70 -11.56 5.01
N ILE A 240 -2.38 -10.68 4.29
CA ILE A 240 -1.80 -9.76 3.32
C ILE A 240 -2.48 -8.39 3.47
N ALA A 241 -1.72 -7.32 3.26
CA ALA A 241 -2.28 -5.98 3.20
C ALA A 241 -1.56 -5.15 2.14
N VAL A 242 -2.32 -4.50 1.27
CA VAL A 242 -1.79 -3.46 0.37
C VAL A 242 -1.69 -2.13 1.09
N SER A 243 -0.56 -1.44 0.96
CA SER A 243 -0.38 -0.06 1.42
C SER A 243 -0.37 0.91 0.25
N CYS A 244 -0.98 2.06 0.41
CA CYS A 244 -1.03 3.12 -0.59
C CYS A 244 -0.76 4.49 0.03
N ARG A 245 -0.22 5.41 -0.78
CA ARG A 245 -0.03 6.82 -0.39
C ARG A 245 -0.55 7.70 -1.50
N ARG A 246 -1.45 8.63 -1.17
CA ARG A 246 -2.12 9.51 -2.15
C ARG A 246 -2.73 8.72 -3.33
N ARG A 247 -3.37 7.57 -3.02
CA ARG A 247 -3.94 6.63 -4.00
C ARG A 247 -2.94 6.09 -5.03
N ILE A 248 -1.67 5.93 -4.64
CA ILE A 248 -0.63 5.24 -5.43
C ILE A 248 -0.18 4.03 -4.62
N LEU A 249 -0.05 2.86 -5.26
CA LEU A 249 0.49 1.66 -4.64
C LEU A 249 1.88 1.94 -4.05
N GLN A 250 2.11 1.55 -2.80
CA GLN A 250 3.42 1.70 -2.16
C GLN A 250 4.00 0.35 -1.78
N GLU A 251 3.21 -0.52 -1.16
CA GLU A 251 3.73 -1.77 -0.63
C GLU A 251 2.68 -2.87 -0.66
N VAL A 252 3.15 -4.11 -0.65
CA VAL A 252 2.39 -5.29 -0.24
C VAL A 252 3.08 -5.87 0.99
N ARG A 253 2.33 -6.04 2.07
CA ARG A 253 2.80 -6.59 3.35
C ARG A 253 2.22 -7.97 3.51
N ILE A 254 3.08 -8.96 3.76
CA ILE A 254 2.68 -10.37 3.88
C ILE A 254 3.13 -10.89 5.23
N CYS A 255 2.23 -11.53 5.95
CA CYS A 255 2.44 -12.01 7.30
C CYS A 255 2.88 -13.47 7.29
N LEU A 256 4.00 -13.73 7.96
CA LEU A 256 4.71 -15.01 7.97
C LEU A 256 4.86 -15.50 9.40
N ASP A 257 4.86 -16.82 9.56
CA ASP A 257 5.17 -17.43 10.84
C ASP A 257 6.60 -17.09 11.28
N LYS A 258 6.83 -17.14 12.60
CA LYS A 258 8.14 -16.80 13.19
C LYS A 258 9.27 -17.71 12.70
N ASP A 259 8.96 -18.94 12.29
CA ASP A 259 9.91 -19.90 11.73
C ASP A 259 10.06 -19.81 10.19
N LEU A 260 9.35 -18.88 9.55
CA LEU A 260 9.33 -18.66 8.11
C LEU A 260 9.00 -19.95 7.32
N ARG A 261 8.06 -20.76 7.81
CA ARG A 261 7.57 -21.95 7.10
C ARG A 261 6.21 -21.77 6.44
N GLY A 262 5.48 -20.73 6.80
CA GLY A 262 4.11 -20.52 6.33
C GLY A 262 3.63 -19.08 6.47
N PHE A 263 2.40 -18.88 6.00
CA PHE A 263 1.65 -17.66 6.16
C PHE A 263 0.76 -17.75 7.40
N ARG A 264 0.63 -16.64 8.12
CA ARG A 264 -0.27 -16.54 9.26
C ARG A 264 -1.10 -15.27 9.23
N ARG A 265 -2.18 -15.31 10.03
CA ARG A 265 -3.09 -14.18 10.18
C ARG A 265 -2.41 -13.04 10.95
N CYS A 266 -2.75 -11.82 10.57
CA CYS A 266 -2.25 -10.60 11.21
C CYS A 266 -3.33 -9.49 11.19
N PRO A 267 -4.34 -9.57 12.07
CA PRO A 267 -5.52 -8.70 12.00
C PRO A 267 -5.24 -7.19 12.11
N GLU A 268 -4.15 -6.77 12.76
CA GLU A 268 -3.77 -5.34 12.81
C GLU A 268 -3.19 -4.88 11.46
N VAL A 269 -2.28 -5.64 10.88
CA VAL A 269 -1.64 -5.32 9.58
C VAL A 269 -2.68 -5.30 8.46
N ASP A 270 -3.58 -6.28 8.41
CA ASP A 270 -4.72 -6.31 7.48
C ASP A 270 -5.66 -5.10 7.68
N ARG A 271 -5.98 -4.77 8.94
CA ARG A 271 -6.84 -3.61 9.24
C ARG A 271 -6.25 -2.29 8.73
N ASP A 272 -4.94 -2.16 8.79
CA ASP A 272 -4.18 -0.98 8.37
C ASP A 272 -3.96 -0.89 6.85
N GLY A 273 -4.43 -1.87 6.08
CA GLY A 273 -4.42 -1.85 4.63
C GLY A 273 -5.13 -0.62 4.01
N CYS A 274 -4.77 -0.31 2.78
CA CYS A 274 -5.32 0.80 2.01
C CYS A 274 -6.84 0.64 1.81
N ARG A 275 -7.61 1.61 2.29
CA ARG A 275 -9.09 1.64 2.16
C ARG A 275 -9.60 2.54 1.04
N ALA A 276 -8.70 3.02 0.18
CA ALA A 276 -9.12 3.78 -0.99
C ALA A 276 -9.89 2.87 -1.97
N GLY A 277 -10.66 3.48 -2.88
CA GLY A 277 -11.14 2.77 -4.08
C GLY A 277 -9.97 2.45 -5.00
N GLU A 278 -10.13 2.67 -6.31
CA GLU A 278 -9.02 2.44 -7.23
C GLU A 278 -7.80 3.29 -6.89
N ILE A 279 -6.64 2.64 -6.92
CA ILE A 279 -5.33 3.25 -6.75
C ILE A 279 -4.50 3.07 -8.02
N ALA A 280 -3.60 4.00 -8.25
CA ALA A 280 -2.65 3.93 -9.34
C ALA A 280 -1.56 2.91 -9.05
N VAL A 281 -1.25 2.11 -10.06
CA VAL A 281 -0.06 1.27 -10.12
C VAL A 281 0.81 1.83 -11.25
N PRO A 282 1.83 2.65 -10.92
CA PRO A 282 2.73 3.19 -11.93
C PRO A 282 3.52 2.08 -12.61
N ALA A 283 3.78 2.24 -13.91
CA ALA A 283 4.60 1.33 -14.71
C ALA A 283 6.06 1.28 -14.22
N LEU A 284 6.78 0.23 -14.64
CA LEU A 284 8.21 0.11 -14.42
C LEU A 284 8.98 1.28 -15.08
N ARG A 285 10.11 1.67 -14.48
CA ARG A 285 10.92 2.85 -14.87
C ARG A 285 12.11 2.53 -15.76
#